data_AF-A0AAZ3S6B0-F1
#
_entry.id   AF-A0AAZ3S6B0-F1
#
_cell.length_a   1.000
_cell.length_b   1.000
_cell.length_c   1.000
_cell.angle_alpha   90.00
_cell.angle_beta   90.00
_cell.angle_gamma   90.00
#
_symmetry.space_group_name_H-M   'P 1'
#
loop_
_entity.id
_entity.type
_entity.pdbx_description
1 polymer ?
#
loop_
_entity_poly.entity_id
_entity_poly.type
_entity_poly.pdbx_seq_one_letter_code
_entity_poly.pdbx_strand_id
1 'polypeptide(L)'
;MHGGGCIMLWVCLSSARTREFFRIKRNRIELSTWKILEENLVQSAFQQTLGDKFTFQKDNNLKYKTKYTLELLTKITLNVPEWPSYSFDLNRLENLWQDLIKNQLDRA
;
A
#
# COMPACT_ATOMS: atom_id res chain seq x y z
N MET A 1 12.84 18.37 -22.51
CA MET A 1 11.76 18.04 -21.56
C MET A 1 12.17 16.77 -20.83
N HIS A 2 12.64 16.89 -19.59
CA HIS A 2 13.08 15.73 -18.82
C HIS A 2 11.86 14.90 -18.42
N GLY A 3 11.74 13.70 -18.99
CA GLY A 3 10.80 12.69 -18.54
C GLY A 3 11.18 12.25 -17.14
N GLY A 4 10.72 13.00 -16.13
CA GLY A 4 10.98 12.72 -14.72
C GLY A 4 10.48 11.32 -14.39
N GLY A 5 11.42 10.41 -14.14
CA GLY A 5 11.09 9.05 -13.72
C GLY A 5 10.30 9.09 -12.42
N CYS A 6 9.23 8.30 -12.33
CA CYS A 6 8.51 8.08 -11.07
C CYS A 6 9.01 6.79 -10.41
N ILE A 7 9.23 6.84 -9.10
CA ILE A 7 9.44 5.64 -8.27
C ILE A 7 8.09 5.29 -7.65
N MET A 8 7.64 4.04 -7.83
CA MET A 8 6.52 3.51 -7.07
C MET A 8 7.04 2.78 -5.83
N LEU A 9 6.43 3.07 -4.69
CA LEU A 9 6.73 2.46 -3.40
C LEU A 9 5.45 1.81 -2.85
N TRP A 10 5.59 0.61 -2.32
CA TRP A 10 4.64 -0.02 -1.42
C TRP A 10 5.09 0.24 0.02
N VAL A 11 4.17 0.65 0.88
CA VAL A 11 4.48 0.92 2.29
C VAL A 11 3.41 0.30 3.15
N CYS A 12 3.83 -0.47 4.16
CA CYS A 12 2.94 -1.03 5.15
C CYS A 12 3.33 -0.52 6.55
N LEU A 13 2.33 -0.15 7.35
CA LEU A 13 2.52 0.32 8.72
C LEU A 13 1.71 -0.53 9.67
N SER A 14 2.33 -0.95 10.75
CA SER A 14 1.64 -1.56 11.89
C SER A 14 2.20 -1.00 13.20
N SER A 15 1.48 -1.24 14.29
CA SER A 15 1.98 -0.97 15.64
C SER A 15 3.02 -1.99 16.10
N ALA A 16 3.17 -3.12 15.41
CA ALA A 16 4.02 -4.23 15.84
C ALA A 16 5.51 -3.98 15.57
N ARG A 17 5.86 -3.39 14.42
CA ARG A 17 7.25 -3.16 14.00
C ARG A 17 7.44 -1.87 13.21
N THR A 18 8.71 -1.53 12.98
CA THR A 18 9.15 -0.39 12.18
C THR A 18 8.61 -0.45 10.75
N ARG A 19 8.40 0.74 10.16
CA ARG A 19 7.83 0.98 8.83
C ARG A 19 8.67 0.31 7.73
N GLU A 20 8.07 -0.56 6.92
CA GLU A 20 8.74 -1.20 5.79
C GLU A 20 8.29 -0.61 4.45
N PHE A 21 9.27 -0.40 3.56
CA PHE A 21 9.09 0.18 2.24
C PHE A 21 9.64 -0.80 1.19
N PHE A 22 8.81 -1.13 0.20
CA PHE A 22 9.22 -1.97 -0.93
C PHE A 22 9.14 -1.15 -2.21
N ARG A 23 10.21 -1.15 -2.98
CA ARG A 23 10.21 -0.50 -4.29
C ARG A 23 9.52 -1.39 -5.31
N ILE A 24 8.41 -0.91 -5.88
CA ILE A 24 7.73 -1.59 -6.96
C ILE A 24 8.47 -1.25 -8.27
N LYS A 25 9.07 -2.27 -8.90
CA LYS A 25 9.62 -2.11 -10.25
C LYS A 25 8.47 -2.13 -11.25
N ARG A 26 8.23 -1.00 -11.92
CA ARG A 26 7.29 -0.92 -13.04
C ARG A 26 7.93 -1.62 -14.25
N ASN A 27 7.58 -2.88 -14.51
CA ASN A 27 7.94 -3.50 -15.78
C ASN A 27 6.95 -3.06 -16.88
N ARG A 28 7.42 -2.95 -18.14
CA ARG A 28 6.63 -2.46 -19.28
C ARG A 28 5.44 -3.37 -19.63
N ILE A 29 5.48 -4.63 -19.22
CA ILE A 29 4.42 -5.62 -19.47
C ILE A 29 3.58 -5.69 -18.19
N GLU A 30 2.57 -4.83 -18.14
CA GLU A 30 1.33 -4.98 -17.36
C GLU A 30 1.43 -5.86 -16.10
N LEU A 31 2.04 -5.32 -15.04
CA LEU A 31 1.82 -5.89 -13.71
C LEU A 31 0.36 -5.59 -13.35
N SER A 32 -0.46 -6.64 -13.33
CA SER A 32 -1.83 -6.54 -12.84
C SER A 32 -1.80 -6.11 -11.38
N THR A 33 -2.53 -5.05 -11.03
CA THR A 33 -2.49 -4.44 -9.70
C THR A 33 -2.75 -5.43 -8.56
N TRP A 34 -3.51 -6.50 -8.82
CA TRP A 34 -3.78 -7.54 -7.83
C TRP A 34 -2.56 -8.41 -7.50
N LYS A 35 -1.62 -8.66 -8.44
CA LYS A 35 -0.39 -9.45 -8.17
C LYS A 35 0.55 -8.69 -7.25
N ILE A 36 0.75 -7.40 -7.55
CA ILE A 36 1.53 -6.52 -6.69
C ILE A 36 0.90 -6.49 -5.30
N LEU A 37 -0.42 -6.37 -5.20
CA LEU A 37 -1.13 -6.41 -3.93
C LEU A 37 -0.90 -7.73 -3.19
N GLU A 38 -1.06 -8.88 -3.84
CA GLU A 38 -0.87 -10.20 -3.23
C GLU A 38 0.54 -10.38 -2.67
N GLU A 39 1.55 -10.21 -3.51
CA GLU A 39 2.95 -10.44 -3.16
C GLU A 39 3.38 -9.52 -2.01
N ASN A 40 3.10 -8.22 -2.13
CA ASN A 40 3.55 -7.26 -1.12
C ASN A 40 2.74 -7.36 0.17
N LEU A 41 1.45 -7.73 0.14
CA LEU A 41 0.62 -7.87 1.33
C LEU A 41 1.07 -9.05 2.19
N VAL A 42 1.25 -10.23 1.57
CA VAL A 42 1.70 -11.44 2.28
C VAL A 42 3.11 -11.23 2.84
N GLN A 43 4.01 -10.66 2.04
CA GLN A 43 5.36 -10.35 2.48
C GLN A 43 5.38 -9.34 3.63
N SER A 44 4.59 -8.26 3.55
CA SER A 44 4.50 -7.27 4.62
C SER A 44 3.94 -7.88 5.91
N ALA A 45 2.89 -8.69 5.83
CA ALA A 45 2.30 -9.34 7.00
C ALA A 45 3.29 -10.29 7.70
N PHE A 46 4.06 -11.04 6.91
CA PHE A 46 5.12 -11.91 7.41
C PHE A 46 6.24 -11.12 8.10
N GLN A 47 6.78 -10.10 7.42
CA GLN A 47 7.89 -9.29 7.94
C GLN A 47 7.50 -8.47 9.18
N GLN A 48 6.23 -8.03 9.26
CA GLN A 48 5.68 -7.35 10.42
C GLN A 48 5.19 -8.28 11.54
N THR A 49 5.25 -9.59 11.33
CA THR A 49 4.86 -10.60 12.33
C THR A 49 3.44 -10.38 12.86
N LEU A 50 2.51 -10.02 11.97
CA LEU A 50 1.12 -9.67 12.35
C LEU A 50 0.27 -10.87 12.79
N GLY A 51 0.82 -12.09 12.69
CA GLY A 51 0.10 -13.33 12.92
C GLY A 51 -1.00 -13.56 11.87
N ASP A 52 -1.87 -14.52 12.14
CA ASP A 52 -2.91 -14.97 11.19
C ASP A 52 -4.14 -14.06 11.16
N LYS A 53 -4.25 -13.11 12.10
CA LYS A 53 -5.42 -12.23 12.26
C LYS A 53 -4.98 -10.78 12.32
N PHE A 54 -5.09 -10.10 11.18
CA PHE A 54 -4.89 -8.65 11.11
C PHE A 54 -5.96 -7.99 10.25
N THR A 55 -6.08 -6.68 10.46
CA THR A 55 -6.98 -5.82 9.66
C THR A 55 -6.15 -5.09 8.62
N PHE A 56 -6.56 -5.17 7.37
CA PHE A 56 -5.89 -4.51 6.27
C PHE A 56 -6.68 -3.27 5.85
N GLN A 57 -6.14 -2.09 6.16
CA GLN A 57 -6.69 -0.81 5.72
C GLN A 57 -6.09 -0.42 4.37
N LYS A 58 -6.94 -0.10 3.40
CA LYS A 58 -6.57 0.48 2.11
C LYS A 58 -7.52 1.61 1.75
N ASP A 59 -7.09 2.52 0.88
CA ASP A 59 -8.00 3.53 0.35
C ASP A 59 -9.16 2.90 -0.46
N ASN A 60 -10.26 3.64 -0.59
CA ASN A 60 -11.42 3.24 -1.37
C ASN A 60 -11.30 3.64 -2.85
N ASN A 61 -10.09 3.85 -3.38
CA ASN A 61 -9.94 4.29 -4.76
C ASN A 61 -10.47 3.20 -5.71
N LEU A 62 -11.53 3.54 -6.43
CA LEU A 62 -12.32 2.64 -7.28
C LEU A 62 -11.46 1.90 -8.33
N LYS A 63 -10.30 2.44 -8.69
CA LYS A 63 -9.36 1.85 -9.64
C LYS A 63 -8.76 0.51 -9.20
N TYR A 64 -8.85 0.18 -7.90
CA TYR A 64 -8.29 -1.06 -7.34
C TYR A 64 -9.35 -2.12 -7.00
N LYS A 65 -10.64 -1.86 -7.27
CA LYS A 65 -11.74 -2.82 -7.10
C LYS A 65 -11.88 -3.75 -8.31
N THR A 66 -10.82 -4.47 -8.66
CA THR A 66 -10.95 -5.55 -9.64
C THR A 66 -11.58 -6.78 -8.98
N LYS A 67 -12.35 -7.57 -9.74
CA LYS A 67 -12.93 -8.84 -9.26
C LYS A 67 -11.86 -9.73 -8.59
N TYR A 68 -10.68 -9.82 -9.20
CA TYR A 68 -9.55 -10.59 -8.68
C TYR A 68 -9.02 -10.07 -7.35
N THR A 69 -8.95 -8.74 -7.16
CA THR A 69 -8.56 -8.14 -5.88
C THR A 69 -9.53 -8.55 -4.75
N LEU A 70 -10.84 -8.54 -5.03
CA LEU A 70 -11.86 -8.91 -4.05
C LEU A 70 -11.82 -10.42 -3.72
N GLU A 71 -11.68 -11.27 -4.73
CA GLU A 71 -11.52 -12.72 -4.55
C GLU A 71 -10.27 -13.05 -3.74
N LEU A 72 -9.14 -12.39 -4.02
CA LEU A 72 -7.92 -12.54 -3.24
C LEU A 72 -8.15 -12.19 -1.77
N LEU A 73 -8.65 -10.97 -1.49
CA LEU A 73 -8.90 -10.49 -0.12
C LEU A 73 -9.83 -11.43 0.66
N THR A 74 -10.81 -12.01 -0.03
CA THR A 74 -11.72 -13.03 0.54
C THR A 74 -10.97 -14.33 0.83
N LYS A 75 -10.11 -14.81 -0.07
CA LYS A 75 -9.31 -16.04 0.09
C LYS A 75 -8.33 -15.94 1.26
N ILE A 76 -7.68 -14.79 1.43
CA ILE A 76 -6.75 -14.54 2.54
C ILE A 76 -7.47 -14.19 3.85
N THR A 77 -8.81 -14.25 3.87
CA THR A 77 -9.68 -14.03 5.05
C THR A 77 -9.32 -12.76 5.83
N LEU A 78 -8.95 -11.69 5.10
CA LEU A 78 -8.58 -10.45 5.75
C LEU A 78 -9.80 -9.61 6.08
N ASN A 79 -9.80 -9.05 7.29
CA ASN A 79 -10.73 -8.01 7.63
C ASN A 79 -10.32 -6.72 6.90
N VAL A 80 -11.13 -6.29 5.94
CA VAL A 80 -10.96 -5.04 5.21
C VAL A 80 -12.12 -4.12 5.55
N PRO A 81 -11.94 -3.15 6.46
CA PRO A 81 -13.03 -2.27 6.87
C PRO A 81 -13.46 -1.40 5.69
N GLU A 82 -14.76 -1.10 5.64
CA GLU A 82 -15.25 -0.10 4.70
C GLU A 82 -14.61 1.25 5.04
N TRP A 83 -13.96 1.87 4.05
CA TRP A 83 -13.28 3.14 4.24
C TRP A 83 -14.04 4.25 3.50
N PRO A 84 -14.38 5.36 4.19
CA PRO A 84 -15.06 6.49 3.56
C PRO A 84 -14.22 7.10 2.43
N SER A 85 -14.88 7.42 1.33
CA SER A 85 -14.25 8.11 0.20
C SER A 85 -13.79 9.50 0.62
N TYR A 86 -12.64 9.95 0.11
CA TYR A 86 -12.02 11.25 0.42
C TYR A 86 -11.55 11.44 1.88
N SER A 87 -11.50 10.38 2.70
CA SER A 87 -10.93 10.43 4.06
C SER A 87 -9.43 10.17 4.09
N PHE A 88 -8.71 11.05 3.40
CA PHE A 88 -7.25 11.03 3.29
C PHE A 88 -6.57 11.37 4.62
N ASP A 89 -7.19 12.27 5.39
CA ASP A 89 -6.82 12.69 6.76
C ASP A 89 -6.78 11.51 7.75
N LEU A 90 -7.65 10.53 7.56
CA LEU A 90 -7.73 9.34 8.40
C LEU A 90 -6.70 8.26 8.01
N ASN A 91 -6.01 8.40 6.88
CA ASN A 91 -4.99 7.44 6.45
C ASN A 91 -3.61 7.82 7.02
N ARG A 92 -3.09 7.02 7.95
CA ARG A 92 -1.75 7.25 8.54
C ARG A 92 -0.62 7.29 7.52
N LEU A 93 -0.78 6.63 6.37
CA LEU A 93 0.21 6.67 5.28
C LEU A 93 0.29 8.05 4.64
N GLU A 94 -0.82 8.79 4.56
CA GLU A 94 -0.83 10.10 3.93
C GLU A 94 -0.09 11.14 4.75
N ASN A 95 -0.27 11.11 6.07
CA ASN A 95 0.53 11.91 6.98
C ASN A 95 2.02 11.58 6.84
N LEU A 96 2.38 10.29 6.71
CA LEU A 96 3.77 9.89 6.45
C LEU A 96 4.31 10.44 5.12
N TRP A 97 3.51 10.40 4.05
CA TRP A 97 3.93 10.93 2.76
C TRP A 97 4.14 12.43 2.80
N GLN A 98 3.25 13.17 3.45
CA GLN A 98 3.40 14.62 3.67
C GLN A 98 4.71 14.93 4.40
N ASP A 99 5.02 14.20 5.48
CA ASP A 99 6.27 14.37 6.22
C ASP A 99 7.50 14.04 5.36
N LEU A 100 7.46 12.94 4.58
CA LEU A 100 8.57 12.55 3.71
C LEU A 100 8.82 13.58 2.61
N ILE A 101 7.77 14.07 1.96
CA ILE A 101 7.89 15.06 0.89
C ILE A 101 8.43 16.37 1.46
N LYS A 102 7.90 16.84 2.60
CA LYS A 102 8.36 18.06 3.26
C LYS A 102 9.84 17.98 3.62
N ASN A 103 10.27 16.88 4.26
CA ASN A 103 11.67 16.68 4.63
C ASN A 103 12.62 16.56 3.44
N GLN A 104 12.15 16.15 2.26
CA GLN A 104 12.96 16.13 1.03
C GLN A 104 13.09 17.53 0.42
N LEU A 105 12.02 18.34 0.48
CA LEU A 105 12.03 19.72 0.01
C LEU A 105 12.89 20.63 0.90
N ASP A 106 12.87 20.43 2.21
CA ASP A 106 13.70 21.19 3.17
C ASP A 106 15.20 20.86 3.08
N ARG A 107 15.57 19.79 2.36
CA ARG A 107 16.97 19.36 2.14
C ARG A 107 17.51 19.69 0.74
N ALA A 108 16.70 20.28 -0.12
CA ALA A 108 17.06 20.72 -1.47
C ALA A 108 17.41 22.22 -1.48
#